data_AF-R9LVG8-F1
#
_entry.id   AF-R9LVG8-F1
#
_cell.length_a   1.000
_cell.length_b   1.000
_cell.length_c   1.000
_cell.angle_alpha   90.00
_cell.angle_beta   90.00
_cell.angle_gamma   90.00
#
_symmetry.space_group_name_H-M   'P 1'
#
loop_
_entity.id
_entity.type
_entity.pdbx_description
1 polymer ?
#
loop_
_entity_poly.entity_id
_entity_poly.type
_entity_poly.pdbx_seq_one_letter_code
_entity_poly.pdbx_strand_id
1 'polypeptide(L)'
;MATTKKTTALAVIDSFQIVNRYEGIDPELMAELQDELSDLDPESGITCRQIKVPSGGGLAFEVQGEDENDAEPMKQIDTVIVFTHRVSAYWPGTYGSGDDAAKIPACSSMDGKTGFNPSTGEITQCESCPFNQYGSGVDENGNPKKGKACKNMRRIYMMMDGDPNLYLLTVPPTSIKDINKQLAKILASGTPYTGMIVSFTLEKTKNSTGTPYSKVLVKKSGLLPPAVAAQVVQLRGQIKQQYQSLAITLDDYTAAPDRGKAPDIYPDADEAAFEEAPPPSDDDLPFA
;
A
#
# COMPACT_ATOMS: atom_id res chain seq x y z
N MET A 1 38.49 -14.38 -28.08
CA MET A 1 38.11 -14.46 -26.65
C MET A 1 36.60 -14.67 -26.59
N ALA A 2 36.14 -15.88 -26.25
CA ALA A 2 34.72 -16.18 -26.13
C ALA A 2 34.22 -15.65 -24.79
N THR A 3 33.40 -14.60 -24.81
CA THR A 3 32.71 -14.09 -23.63
C THR A 3 31.65 -15.10 -23.22
N THR A 4 31.97 -15.89 -22.21
CA THR A 4 31.02 -16.79 -21.54
C THR A 4 29.88 -15.95 -20.97
N LYS A 5 28.74 -15.92 -21.66
CA LYS A 5 27.47 -15.46 -21.09
C LYS A 5 27.18 -16.34 -19.88
N LYS A 6 27.37 -15.81 -18.67
CA LYS A 6 26.78 -16.38 -17.45
C LYS A 6 25.26 -16.19 -17.57
N THR A 7 24.60 -17.15 -18.18
CA THR A 7 23.15 -17.29 -18.06
C THR A 7 22.90 -17.85 -16.67
N THR A 8 22.73 -16.97 -15.68
CA THR A 8 22.20 -17.36 -14.37
C THR A 8 20.74 -17.74 -14.58
N ALA A 9 20.50 -18.99 -14.96
CA ALA A 9 19.15 -19.55 -15.00
C ALA A 9 18.59 -19.50 -13.58
N LEU A 10 17.46 -18.80 -13.41
CA LEU A 10 16.77 -18.75 -12.13
C LEU A 10 16.13 -20.11 -11.86
N ALA A 11 16.22 -20.57 -10.62
CA ALA A 11 15.65 -21.84 -10.20
C ALA A 11 14.11 -21.76 -10.18
N VAL A 12 13.48 -22.89 -10.53
CA VAL A 12 12.07 -23.12 -10.18
C VAL A 12 12.04 -23.44 -8.70
N ILE A 13 11.14 -22.78 -7.96
CA ILE A 13 10.99 -22.98 -6.52
C ILE A 13 9.78 -23.89 -6.34
N ASP A 14 10.02 -25.20 -6.26
CA ASP A 14 8.97 -26.22 -6.15
C ASP A 14 8.26 -26.20 -4.79
N SER A 15 8.84 -25.54 -3.78
CA SER A 15 8.24 -25.43 -2.46
C SER A 15 7.11 -24.39 -2.38
N PHE A 16 7.03 -23.45 -3.33
CA PHE A 16 6.06 -22.36 -3.25
C PHE A 16 4.62 -22.88 -3.46
N GLN A 17 3.78 -22.74 -2.43
CA GLN A 17 2.39 -23.19 -2.43
C GLN A 17 1.43 -22.01 -2.55
N ILE A 18 0.47 -22.15 -3.46
CA ILE A 18 -0.74 -21.33 -3.49
C ILE A 18 -1.80 -22.15 -2.77
N VAL A 19 -2.24 -21.67 -1.62
CA VAL A 19 -3.29 -22.32 -0.84
C VAL A 19 -4.62 -21.68 -1.25
N ASN A 20 -5.61 -22.48 -1.60
CA ASN A 20 -6.97 -21.97 -1.70
C ASN A 20 -7.72 -22.36 -0.41
N ARG A 21 -8.36 -21.38 0.23
CA ARG A 21 -9.02 -21.52 1.55
C ARG A 21 -10.04 -22.67 1.61
N TYR A 22 -10.56 -23.06 0.46
CA TYR A 22 -11.60 -24.07 0.30
C TYR A 22 -11.14 -25.34 -0.42
N GLU A 23 -9.84 -25.48 -0.68
CA GLU A 23 -9.31 -26.63 -1.41
C GLU A 23 -9.37 -27.91 -0.56
N GLY A 24 -10.04 -28.94 -1.07
CA GLY A 24 -10.16 -30.24 -0.39
C GLY A 24 -11.26 -30.31 0.69
N ILE A 25 -12.10 -29.28 0.82
CA ILE A 25 -13.30 -29.33 1.68
C ILE A 25 -14.37 -30.19 1.01
N ASP A 26 -15.12 -30.95 1.83
CA ASP A 26 -16.22 -31.79 1.35
C ASP A 26 -17.31 -30.94 0.66
N PRO A 27 -17.92 -31.41 -0.44
CA PRO A 27 -18.98 -30.67 -1.13
C PRO A 27 -20.18 -30.27 -0.25
N GLU A 28 -20.53 -31.07 0.77
CA GLU A 28 -21.60 -30.76 1.72
C GLU A 28 -21.21 -29.58 2.62
N LEU A 29 -20.01 -29.61 3.20
CA LEU A 29 -19.47 -28.52 4.00
C LEU A 29 -19.23 -27.25 3.16
N MET A 30 -18.86 -27.40 1.88
CA MET A 30 -18.78 -26.27 0.95
C MET A 30 -20.14 -25.61 0.71
N ALA A 31 -21.21 -26.40 0.60
CA ALA A 31 -22.56 -25.88 0.43
C ALA A 31 -23.05 -25.17 1.70
N GLU A 32 -22.78 -25.73 2.88
CA GLU A 32 -23.07 -25.08 4.17
C GLU A 32 -22.31 -23.76 4.31
N LEU A 33 -21.00 -23.72 4.03
CA LEU A 33 -20.20 -22.49 4.08
C LEU A 33 -20.67 -21.45 3.06
N GLN A 34 -21.14 -21.87 1.88
CA GLN A 34 -21.73 -20.97 0.90
C GLN A 34 -23.07 -20.41 1.36
N ASP A 35 -23.89 -21.21 2.02
CA ASP A 35 -25.16 -20.79 2.63
C ASP A 35 -24.89 -19.75 3.72
N GLU A 36 -23.95 -20.04 4.65
CA GLU A 36 -23.50 -19.10 5.67
C GLU A 36 -22.97 -17.79 5.07
N LEU A 37 -22.09 -17.87 4.06
CA LEU A 37 -21.56 -16.70 3.37
C LEU A 37 -22.65 -15.89 2.62
N SER A 38 -23.73 -16.55 2.19
CA SER A 38 -24.84 -15.88 1.50
C SER A 38 -25.82 -15.20 2.46
N ASP A 39 -25.86 -15.64 3.72
CA ASP A 39 -26.62 -15.01 4.81
C ASP A 39 -25.88 -13.81 5.40
N LEU A 40 -24.57 -13.70 5.14
CA LEU A 40 -23.78 -12.50 5.44
C LEU A 40 -24.01 -11.40 4.39
N ASP A 41 -23.90 -10.13 4.80
CA ASP A 41 -24.01 -8.99 3.88
C ASP A 41 -23.02 -9.17 2.71
N PRO A 42 -23.47 -9.05 1.45
CA PRO A 42 -22.59 -9.27 0.31
C PRO A 42 -21.46 -8.25 0.33
N GLU A 43 -20.26 -8.71 0.70
CA GLU A 43 -19.04 -7.91 0.61
C GLU A 43 -18.74 -7.69 -0.87
N SER A 44 -19.28 -6.61 -1.43
CA SER A 44 -19.08 -6.28 -2.84
C SER A 44 -17.63 -5.87 -3.05
N GLY A 45 -16.79 -6.75 -3.58
CA GLY A 45 -15.40 -6.41 -3.86
C GLY A 45 -14.47 -7.60 -3.92
N ILE A 46 -13.19 -7.30 -3.79
CA ILE A 46 -12.11 -8.28 -3.66
C ILE A 46 -11.58 -8.16 -2.25
N THR A 47 -11.84 -9.15 -1.40
CA THR A 47 -11.32 -9.20 -0.03
C THR A 47 -9.80 -9.33 -0.10
N CYS A 48 -9.09 -8.31 0.38
CA CYS A 48 -7.62 -8.25 0.38
C CYS A 48 -7.12 -7.85 1.76
N ARG A 49 -6.08 -8.52 2.24
CA ARG A 49 -5.26 -8.01 3.36
C ARG A 49 -4.36 -6.86 2.87
N GLN A 50 -4.35 -5.75 3.60
CA GLN A 50 -3.59 -4.57 3.22
C GLN A 50 -2.12 -4.71 3.57
N ILE A 51 -1.25 -4.29 2.65
CA ILE A 51 0.18 -4.09 2.91
C ILE A 51 0.45 -2.59 2.81
N LYS A 52 0.80 -1.97 3.94
CA LYS A 52 1.13 -0.55 4.03
C LYS A 52 2.64 -0.34 4.02
N VAL A 53 3.05 0.74 3.35
CA VAL A 53 4.43 1.23 3.40
C VAL A 53 4.53 2.22 4.57
N PRO A 54 5.44 2.02 5.53
CA PRO A 54 5.53 2.88 6.70
C PRO A 54 5.93 4.31 6.30
N SER A 55 5.41 5.28 7.04
CA SER A 55 5.85 6.66 6.94
C SER A 55 7.29 6.86 7.46
N GLY A 56 7.95 7.95 7.04
CA GLY A 56 9.21 8.40 7.65
C GLY A 56 10.48 7.60 7.31
N GLY A 57 10.41 6.66 6.36
CA GLY A 57 11.58 5.89 5.94
C GLY A 57 11.82 4.60 6.74
N GLY A 58 10.76 4.00 7.28
CA GLY A 58 10.79 2.64 7.84
C GLY A 58 11.23 1.59 6.81
N LEU A 59 11.83 0.51 7.28
CA LEU A 59 12.40 -0.54 6.43
C LEU A 59 11.60 -1.86 6.47
N ALA A 60 10.43 -1.86 7.10
CA ALA A 60 9.51 -2.99 7.14
C ALA A 60 8.13 -2.56 6.67
N PHE A 61 7.49 -3.36 5.82
CA PHE A 61 6.09 -3.22 5.48
C PHE A 61 5.22 -3.56 6.68
N GLU A 62 4.08 -2.91 6.80
CA GLU A 62 3.02 -3.26 7.76
C GLU A 62 2.02 -4.15 7.03
N VAL A 63 2.01 -5.44 7.34
CA VAL A 63 1.14 -6.42 6.70
C VAL A 63 -0.04 -6.70 7.64
N GLN A 64 -1.25 -6.47 7.16
CA GLN A 64 -2.46 -6.72 7.94
C GLN A 64 -2.56 -8.19 8.35
N GLY A 65 -2.80 -8.41 9.65
CA GLY A 65 -3.01 -9.73 10.25
C GLY A 65 -4.43 -10.26 10.07
N GLU A 66 -4.90 -11.07 11.03
CA GLU A 66 -6.29 -11.57 11.03
C GLU A 66 -7.30 -10.47 11.35
N ASP A 67 -6.96 -9.59 12.30
CA ASP A 67 -7.77 -8.44 12.68
C ASP A 67 -7.35 -7.19 11.89
N GLU A 68 -8.30 -6.31 11.61
CA GLU A 68 -8.06 -5.06 10.86
C GLU A 68 -7.09 -4.09 11.57
N ASN A 69 -6.98 -4.23 12.90
CA ASN A 69 -6.09 -3.42 13.73
C ASN A 69 -4.73 -4.07 13.98
N ASP A 70 -4.52 -5.30 13.52
CA ASP A 70 -3.26 -6.00 13.69
C ASP A 70 -2.38 -5.85 12.43
N ALA A 71 -1.11 -5.54 12.65
CA ALA A 71 -0.15 -5.29 11.58
C ALA A 71 1.21 -5.89 11.92
N GLU A 72 1.63 -6.87 11.12
CA GLU A 72 2.91 -7.53 11.25
C GLU A 72 4.01 -6.82 10.44
N PRO A 73 5.13 -6.42 11.07
CA PRO A 73 6.22 -5.77 10.37
C PRO A 73 7.08 -6.78 9.57
N MET A 74 7.07 -6.70 8.24
CA MET A 74 7.88 -7.56 7.36
C MET A 74 8.93 -6.77 6.58
N LYS A 75 10.23 -7.12 6.72
CA LYS A 75 11.33 -6.45 5.97
C LYS A 75 11.42 -6.86 4.50
N GLN A 76 10.95 -8.05 4.20
CA GLN A 76 10.96 -8.65 2.87
C GLN A 76 9.67 -9.44 2.70
N ILE A 77 9.04 -9.30 1.53
CA ILE A 77 7.83 -10.04 1.16
C ILE A 77 8.16 -10.82 -0.11
N ASP A 78 8.20 -12.15 0.02
CA ASP A 78 8.39 -13.08 -1.09
C ASP A 78 7.02 -13.58 -1.57
N THR A 79 6.70 -13.32 -2.83
CA THR A 79 5.31 -13.40 -3.30
C THR A 79 5.23 -13.60 -4.80
N VAL A 80 4.05 -14.02 -5.29
CA VAL A 80 3.68 -13.92 -6.69
C VAL A 80 2.73 -12.75 -6.91
N ILE A 81 3.00 -11.93 -7.93
CA ILE A 81 2.08 -10.86 -8.35
C ILE A 81 0.99 -11.48 -9.23
N VAL A 82 -0.25 -11.43 -8.74
CA VAL A 82 -1.44 -11.93 -9.45
C VAL A 82 -1.92 -10.90 -10.47
N PHE A 83 -2.09 -9.65 -10.02
CA PHE A 83 -2.56 -8.55 -10.87
C PHE A 83 -1.95 -7.22 -10.42
N THR A 84 -1.78 -6.29 -11.35
CA THR A 84 -1.34 -4.94 -11.01
C THR A 84 -1.87 -3.93 -12.01
N HIS A 85 -2.25 -2.76 -11.50
CA HIS A 85 -2.82 -1.68 -12.28
C HIS A 85 -2.48 -0.33 -11.65
N ARG A 86 -2.55 0.72 -12.48
CA ARG A 86 -2.39 2.09 -11.99
C ARG A 86 -3.74 2.59 -11.49
N VAL A 87 -3.68 3.39 -10.45
CA VAL A 87 -4.83 4.12 -9.95
C VAL A 87 -4.44 5.57 -9.75
N SER A 88 -5.41 6.48 -9.80
CA SER A 88 -5.18 7.89 -9.51
C SER A 88 -6.32 8.45 -8.71
N ALA A 89 -6.02 9.30 -7.75
CA ALA A 89 -7.03 9.90 -6.90
C ALA A 89 -6.67 11.33 -6.54
N TYR A 90 -7.68 12.19 -6.45
CA TYR A 90 -7.54 13.60 -6.13
C TYR A 90 -8.47 13.94 -4.96
N TRP A 91 -7.89 14.50 -3.90
CA TRP A 91 -8.58 15.05 -2.75
C TRP A 91 -8.40 16.58 -2.78
N PRO A 92 -9.49 17.36 -2.80
CA PRO A 92 -9.42 18.81 -2.67
C PRO A 92 -9.16 19.16 -1.20
N GLY A 93 -8.15 19.98 -0.94
CA GLY A 93 -7.77 20.41 0.41
C GLY A 93 -6.49 19.75 0.94
N THR A 94 -6.15 20.09 2.18
CA THR A 94 -4.98 19.58 2.89
C THR A 94 -5.24 18.17 3.42
N TYR A 95 -4.23 17.32 3.34
CA TYR A 95 -4.32 15.92 3.78
C TYR A 95 -4.60 15.86 5.29
N GLY A 96 -5.59 15.06 5.72
CA GLY A 96 -5.87 14.81 7.14
C GLY A 96 -6.71 15.86 7.87
N SER A 97 -7.35 16.80 7.17
CA SER A 97 -8.04 17.95 7.78
C SER A 97 -9.57 17.86 7.89
N GLY A 98 -10.20 16.69 7.70
CA GLY A 98 -11.67 16.62 7.69
C GLY A 98 -12.26 15.29 8.16
N ASP A 99 -13.55 15.37 8.53
CA ASP A 99 -14.47 14.28 8.86
C ASP A 99 -14.43 13.13 7.84
N ASP A 100 -15.03 11.97 8.14
CA ASP A 100 -14.96 10.74 7.32
C ASP A 100 -15.25 10.93 5.80
N ALA A 101 -16.00 11.95 5.41
CA ALA A 101 -16.22 12.33 4.00
C ALA A 101 -14.92 12.78 3.27
N ALA A 102 -13.92 13.31 3.98
CA ALA A 102 -12.62 13.70 3.45
C ALA A 102 -11.72 12.50 3.10
N LYS A 103 -12.12 11.27 3.48
CA LYS A 103 -11.38 10.05 3.13
C LYS A 103 -11.64 9.62 1.67
N ILE A 104 -12.76 10.02 1.08
CA ILE A 104 -13.10 9.68 -0.31
C ILE A 104 -12.56 10.76 -1.26
N PRO A 105 -11.86 10.39 -2.34
CA PRO A 105 -11.38 11.37 -3.31
C PRO A 105 -12.52 12.01 -4.06
N ALA A 106 -12.42 13.32 -4.34
CA ALA A 106 -13.37 14.01 -5.21
C ALA A 106 -13.29 13.52 -6.66
N CYS A 107 -12.16 12.97 -7.09
CA CYS A 107 -12.02 12.31 -8.38
C CYS A 107 -11.11 11.10 -8.27
N SER A 108 -11.52 9.96 -8.82
CA SER A 108 -10.77 8.70 -8.80
C SER A 108 -10.69 8.07 -10.20
N SER A 109 -9.63 7.32 -10.43
CA SER A 109 -9.37 6.60 -11.67
C SER A 109 -8.83 5.21 -11.34
N MET A 110 -9.54 4.19 -11.79
CA MET A 110 -9.17 2.79 -11.56
C MET A 110 -8.20 2.23 -12.61
N ASP A 111 -7.94 2.97 -13.69
CA ASP A 111 -6.95 2.59 -14.72
C ASP A 111 -5.76 3.57 -14.79
N GLY A 112 -5.84 4.66 -14.03
CA GLY A 112 -4.88 5.77 -14.05
C GLY A 112 -4.91 6.57 -15.36
N LYS A 113 -5.98 6.43 -16.16
CA LYS A 113 -6.17 7.08 -17.46
C LYS A 113 -7.46 7.89 -17.51
N THR A 114 -8.55 7.34 -16.98
CA THR A 114 -9.87 7.96 -16.98
C THR A 114 -10.30 8.22 -15.55
N GLY A 115 -10.41 9.50 -15.17
CA GLY A 115 -10.90 9.93 -13.87
C GLY A 115 -12.40 10.16 -13.90
N PHE A 116 -13.07 9.83 -12.81
CA PHE A 116 -14.49 10.06 -12.60
C PHE A 116 -14.69 10.85 -11.30
N ASN A 117 -15.45 11.93 -11.37
CA ASN A 117 -15.89 12.70 -10.21
C ASN A 117 -17.35 12.33 -9.89
N PRO A 118 -17.62 11.60 -8.78
CA PRO A 118 -18.97 11.16 -8.46
C PRO A 118 -19.92 12.31 -8.11
N SER A 119 -19.42 13.44 -7.60
CA SER A 119 -20.24 14.59 -7.22
C SER A 119 -20.73 15.40 -8.41
N THR A 120 -19.95 15.45 -9.49
CA THR A 120 -20.30 16.21 -10.72
C THR A 120 -20.73 15.32 -11.88
N GLY A 121 -20.42 14.02 -11.81
CA GLY A 121 -20.56 13.08 -12.93
C GLY A 121 -19.51 13.27 -14.03
N GLU A 122 -18.52 14.15 -13.85
CA GLU A 122 -17.53 14.45 -14.88
C GLU A 122 -16.56 13.29 -15.10
N ILE A 123 -16.30 12.99 -16.38
CA ILE A 123 -15.27 12.06 -16.81
C ILE A 123 -14.13 12.85 -17.45
N THR A 124 -12.93 12.77 -16.88
CA THR A 124 -11.77 13.55 -17.31
C THR A 124 -10.61 12.62 -17.68
N GLN A 125 -9.93 12.88 -18.78
CA GLN A 125 -8.69 12.18 -19.13
C GLN A 125 -7.56 12.60 -18.17
N CYS A 126 -7.00 11.65 -17.43
CA CYS A 126 -5.96 11.91 -16.44
C CYS A 126 -4.71 12.53 -17.08
N GLU A 127 -4.38 12.20 -18.33
CA GLU A 127 -3.17 12.72 -19.00
C GLU A 127 -3.22 14.25 -19.18
N SER A 128 -4.38 14.80 -19.56
CA SER A 128 -4.59 16.23 -19.77
C SER A 128 -5.13 16.96 -18.55
N CYS A 129 -5.40 16.26 -17.45
CA CYS A 129 -5.97 16.84 -16.24
C CYS A 129 -5.00 17.86 -15.61
N PRO A 130 -5.44 19.10 -15.30
CA PRO A 130 -4.60 20.11 -14.65
C PRO A 130 -4.02 19.63 -13.30
N PHE A 131 -4.80 18.87 -12.54
CA PHE A 131 -4.38 18.33 -11.24
C PHE A 131 -3.37 17.18 -11.37
N ASN A 132 -3.19 16.60 -12.56
CA ASN A 132 -2.21 15.53 -12.81
C ASN A 132 -0.91 16.05 -13.46
N GLN A 133 -0.72 17.36 -13.52
CA GLN A 133 0.51 17.98 -14.03
C GLN A 133 1.54 18.20 -12.92
N TYR A 134 2.83 18.10 -13.24
CA TYR A 134 3.88 18.45 -12.28
C TYR A 134 3.81 19.94 -11.92
N GLY A 135 3.98 20.26 -10.64
CA GLY A 135 3.82 21.63 -10.13
C GLY A 135 2.40 21.99 -9.72
N SER A 136 1.41 21.10 -9.93
CA SER A 136 0.03 21.32 -9.48
C SER A 136 -0.18 21.06 -7.98
N GLY A 137 0.74 20.33 -7.33
CA GLY A 137 0.61 19.99 -5.91
C GLY A 137 0.84 21.19 -5.01
N VAL A 138 0.16 21.20 -3.86
CA VAL A 138 0.36 22.19 -2.78
C VAL A 138 0.74 21.49 -1.47
N ASP A 139 1.38 22.21 -0.55
CA ASP A 139 1.60 21.78 0.83
C ASP A 139 0.42 22.09 1.74
N GLU A 140 0.54 21.69 3.01
CA GLU A 140 -0.48 21.92 4.05
C GLU A 140 -0.68 23.40 4.34
N ASN A 141 0.29 24.26 3.99
CA ASN A 141 0.22 25.70 4.14
C ASN A 141 -0.19 26.40 2.83
N GLY A 142 -0.57 25.64 1.79
CA GLY A 142 -0.96 26.16 0.48
C GLY A 142 0.21 26.55 -0.44
N ASN A 143 1.47 26.28 -0.07
CA ASN A 143 2.61 26.60 -0.91
C ASN A 143 2.76 25.61 -2.08
N PRO A 144 3.18 26.06 -3.27
CA PRO A 144 3.42 25.17 -4.41
C PRO A 144 4.49 24.10 -4.14
N LYS A 145 4.17 22.84 -4.46
CA LYS A 145 5.11 21.72 -4.52
C LYS A 145 5.44 21.36 -5.96
N LYS A 146 6.65 20.83 -6.18
CA LYS A 146 7.07 20.26 -7.48
C LYS A 146 6.27 19.02 -7.90
N GLY A 147 5.56 18.40 -6.95
CA GLY A 147 4.73 17.22 -7.18
C GLY A 147 3.43 17.53 -7.92
N LYS A 148 2.62 16.49 -8.09
CA LYS A 148 1.27 16.59 -8.64
C LYS A 148 0.25 16.68 -7.51
N ALA A 149 -0.86 17.37 -7.73
CA ALA A 149 -2.00 17.37 -6.80
C ALA A 149 -2.67 16.00 -6.77
N CYS A 150 -2.96 15.45 -7.95
CA CYS A 150 -3.47 14.10 -8.13
C CYS A 150 -2.40 13.07 -7.72
N LYS A 151 -2.77 12.14 -6.84
CA LYS A 151 -1.92 11.07 -6.35
C LYS A 151 -1.99 9.91 -7.33
N ASN A 152 -0.94 9.75 -8.15
CA ASN A 152 -0.80 8.56 -8.98
C ASN A 152 -0.18 7.44 -8.15
N MET A 153 -0.92 6.34 -7.99
CA MET A 153 -0.52 5.18 -7.21
C MET A 153 -0.54 3.92 -8.07
N ARG A 154 -0.02 2.82 -7.53
CA ARG A 154 -0.08 1.52 -8.19
C ARG A 154 -0.50 0.45 -7.19
N ARG A 155 -1.63 -0.20 -7.46
CA ARG A 155 -2.10 -1.35 -6.70
C ARG A 155 -1.48 -2.63 -7.26
N ILE A 156 -0.94 -3.45 -6.38
CA ILE A 156 -0.32 -4.74 -6.69
C ILE A 156 -1.02 -5.79 -5.82
N TYR A 157 -1.77 -6.67 -6.48
CA TYR A 157 -2.42 -7.83 -5.87
C TYR A 157 -1.46 -9.01 -5.92
N MET A 158 -1.26 -9.67 -4.77
CA MET A 158 -0.22 -10.68 -4.62
C MET A 158 -0.63 -11.77 -3.64
N MET A 159 0.00 -12.93 -3.75
CA MET A 159 -0.21 -14.07 -2.84
C MET A 159 1.13 -14.48 -2.23
N MET A 160 1.15 -14.70 -0.92
CA MET A 160 2.34 -15.17 -0.21
C MET A 160 2.40 -16.70 -0.21
N ASP A 161 3.60 -17.23 0.02
CA ASP A 161 3.83 -18.68 0.06
C ASP A 161 3.07 -19.31 1.24
N GLY A 162 2.23 -20.31 0.97
CA GLY A 162 1.50 -21.05 2.01
C GLY A 162 0.33 -20.30 2.64
N ASP A 163 0.02 -19.09 2.18
CA ASP A 163 -1.06 -18.26 2.70
C ASP A 163 -2.23 -18.20 1.71
N PRO A 164 -3.47 -18.52 2.13
CA PRO A 164 -4.63 -18.48 1.24
C PRO A 164 -5.16 -17.07 0.93
N ASN A 165 -4.67 -16.04 1.63
CA ASN A 165 -5.18 -14.69 1.50
C ASN A 165 -4.58 -13.98 0.28
N LEU A 166 -5.42 -13.15 -0.34
CA LEU A 166 -4.96 -12.18 -1.31
C LEU A 166 -4.49 -10.92 -0.58
N TYR A 167 -3.32 -10.41 -0.97
CA TYR A 167 -2.74 -9.21 -0.39
C TYR A 167 -2.76 -8.06 -1.40
N LEU A 168 -3.01 -6.85 -0.91
CA LEU A 168 -2.98 -5.63 -1.70
C LEU A 168 -1.91 -4.67 -1.18
N LEU A 169 -0.91 -4.39 -2.01
CA LEU A 169 0.06 -3.31 -1.79
C LEU A 169 -0.31 -2.11 -2.66
N THR A 170 -0.60 -0.97 -2.02
CA THR A 170 -0.70 0.32 -2.71
C THR A 170 0.64 1.06 -2.68
N VAL A 171 1.31 1.09 -3.82
CA VAL A 171 2.60 1.79 -3.96
C VAL A 171 2.37 3.30 -4.09
N PRO A 172 2.97 4.11 -3.20
CA PRO A 172 2.75 5.56 -3.19
C PRO A 172 3.43 6.27 -4.38
N PRO A 173 3.03 7.53 -4.68
CA PRO A 173 3.55 8.30 -5.80
C PRO A 173 5.07 8.51 -5.79
N THR A 174 5.69 8.50 -4.61
CA THR A 174 7.15 8.64 -4.45
C THR A 174 7.92 7.44 -4.98
N SER A 175 7.34 6.24 -4.93
CA SER A 175 7.96 4.98 -5.37
C SER A 175 7.49 4.52 -6.75
N ILE A 176 6.43 5.12 -7.30
CA ILE A 176 5.76 4.63 -8.51
C ILE A 176 6.67 4.59 -9.75
N LYS A 177 7.58 5.57 -9.90
CA LYS A 177 8.48 5.64 -11.06
C LYS A 177 9.47 4.48 -11.07
N ASP A 178 10.07 4.21 -9.92
CA ASP A 178 11.07 3.16 -9.76
C ASP A 178 10.44 1.76 -9.84
N ILE A 179 9.30 1.54 -9.18
CA ILE A 179 8.62 0.26 -9.24
C ILE A 179 8.18 -0.07 -10.67
N ASN A 180 7.67 0.92 -11.42
CA ASN A 180 7.26 0.72 -12.81
C ASN A 180 8.44 0.31 -13.70
N LYS A 181 9.60 0.93 -13.50
CA LYS A 181 10.82 0.59 -14.23
C LYS A 181 11.28 -0.83 -13.90
N GLN A 182 11.25 -1.23 -12.63
CA GLN A 182 11.66 -2.56 -12.19
C GLN A 182 10.68 -3.63 -12.68
N LEU A 183 9.37 -3.41 -12.53
CA LEU A 183 8.32 -4.28 -13.06
C LEU A 183 8.44 -4.43 -14.58
N ALA A 184 8.64 -3.34 -15.33
CA ALA A 184 8.82 -3.42 -16.78
C ALA A 184 10.07 -4.24 -17.15
N LYS A 185 11.18 -4.06 -16.43
CA LYS A 185 12.41 -4.84 -16.63
C LYS A 185 12.20 -6.32 -16.34
N ILE A 186 11.46 -6.65 -15.27
CA ILE A 186 11.11 -8.02 -14.93
C ILE A 186 10.26 -8.65 -16.04
N LEU A 187 9.23 -7.95 -16.52
CA LEU A 187 8.36 -8.46 -17.59
C LEU A 187 9.11 -8.64 -18.92
N ALA A 188 10.05 -7.73 -19.23
CA ALA A 188 10.91 -7.83 -20.40
C ALA A 188 11.84 -9.06 -20.38
N SER A 189 11.97 -9.76 -19.24
CA SER A 189 12.69 -11.04 -19.16
C SER A 189 11.94 -12.21 -19.83
N GLY A 190 10.70 -12.01 -20.27
CA GLY A 190 9.91 -12.98 -21.04
C GLY A 190 8.97 -13.83 -20.19
N THR A 191 9.13 -13.85 -18.86
CA THR A 191 8.19 -14.52 -17.96
C THR A 191 7.10 -13.54 -17.50
N PRO A 192 5.81 -13.89 -17.55
CA PRO A 192 4.74 -13.10 -16.93
C PRO A 192 4.88 -13.04 -15.41
N TYR A 193 4.36 -11.99 -14.77
CA TYR A 193 4.40 -11.87 -13.30
C TYR A 193 3.72 -13.05 -12.59
N THR A 194 2.67 -13.61 -13.18
CA THR A 194 1.92 -14.75 -12.66
C THR A 194 2.70 -16.07 -12.68
N GLY A 195 3.89 -16.11 -13.30
CA GLY A 195 4.74 -17.30 -13.39
C GLY A 195 6.08 -17.16 -12.67
N MET A 196 6.21 -16.17 -11.78
CA MET A 196 7.47 -15.94 -11.07
C MET A 196 7.25 -15.48 -9.64
N ILE A 197 8.24 -15.76 -8.81
CA ILE A 197 8.32 -15.26 -7.44
C ILE A 197 9.17 -13.99 -7.47
N VAL A 198 8.68 -12.96 -6.79
CA VAL A 198 9.37 -11.68 -6.61
C VAL A 198 9.52 -11.38 -5.13
N SER A 199 10.61 -10.69 -4.78
CA SER A 199 10.83 -10.16 -3.44
C SER A 199 10.60 -8.65 -3.45
N PHE A 200 9.73 -8.18 -2.58
CA PHE A 200 9.59 -6.76 -2.26
C PHE A 200 10.42 -6.41 -1.02
N THR A 201 11.14 -5.29 -1.08
CA THR A 201 11.87 -4.73 0.05
C THR A 201 11.73 -3.22 0.10
N LEU A 202 12.04 -2.62 1.26
CA LEU A 202 12.06 -1.16 1.44
C LEU A 202 13.48 -0.64 1.56
N GLU A 203 13.74 0.49 0.92
CA GLU A 203 14.99 1.25 1.03
C GLU A 203 14.70 2.65 1.55
N LYS A 204 15.39 3.07 2.61
CA LYS A 204 15.27 4.44 3.12
C LYS A 204 15.99 5.39 2.18
N THR A 205 15.27 6.38 1.68
CA THR A 205 15.83 7.41 0.82
C THR A 205 15.22 8.78 1.16
N LYS A 206 15.62 9.85 0.46
CA LYS A 206 15.14 11.21 0.71
C LYS A 206 14.54 11.80 -0.56
N ASN A 207 13.48 12.58 -0.41
CA ASN A 207 12.93 13.35 -1.52
C ASN A 207 13.82 14.58 -1.82
N SER A 208 13.48 15.36 -2.85
CA SER A 208 14.21 16.58 -3.22
C SER A 208 14.27 17.65 -2.12
N THR A 209 13.39 17.56 -1.11
CA THR A 209 13.28 18.47 0.03
C THR A 209 14.02 17.92 1.27
N GLY A 210 14.63 16.74 1.16
CA GLY A 210 15.36 16.08 2.26
C GLY A 210 14.50 15.24 3.20
N THR A 211 13.18 15.16 2.99
CA THR A 211 12.26 14.35 3.80
C THR A 211 12.51 12.87 3.54
N PRO A 212 12.75 12.05 4.58
CA PRO A 212 12.96 10.62 4.42
C PRO A 212 11.67 9.91 4.01
N TYR A 213 11.77 8.97 3.08
CA TYR A 213 10.66 8.09 2.70
C TYR A 213 11.17 6.67 2.42
N SER A 214 10.24 5.72 2.50
CA SER A 214 10.50 4.31 2.19
C SER A 214 10.24 4.05 0.71
N LYS A 215 11.29 3.70 -0.01
CA LYS A 215 11.24 3.37 -1.43
C LYS A 215 11.00 1.88 -1.60
N VAL A 216 9.94 1.52 -2.33
CA VAL A 216 9.62 0.12 -2.64
C VAL A 216 10.53 -0.37 -3.77
N LEU A 217 11.22 -1.48 -3.53
CA LEU A 217 12.03 -2.19 -4.51
C LEU A 217 11.43 -3.56 -4.79
N VAL A 218 11.60 -4.06 -6.02
CA VAL A 218 11.15 -5.40 -6.42
C VAL A 218 12.24 -6.10 -7.21
N LYS A 219 12.52 -7.35 -6.84
CA LYS A 219 13.49 -8.20 -7.54
C LYS A 219 12.84 -9.52 -7.89
N LYS A 220 13.28 -10.12 -9.00
CA LYS A 220 12.89 -11.49 -9.37
C LYS A 220 13.72 -12.46 -8.53
N SER A 221 13.04 -13.41 -7.91
CA SER A 221 13.63 -14.30 -6.91
C SER A 221 13.54 -15.77 -7.32
N GLY A 222 12.55 -16.14 -8.13
CA GLY A 222 12.44 -17.49 -8.68
C GLY A 222 11.39 -17.60 -9.77
N LEU A 223 11.23 -18.80 -10.30
CA LEU A 223 10.12 -19.18 -11.18
C LEU A 223 9.12 -20.04 -10.41
N LEU A 224 7.83 -19.87 -10.72
CA LEU A 224 6.80 -20.76 -10.19
C LEU A 224 6.74 -22.07 -10.98
N PRO A 225 6.36 -23.17 -10.35
CA PRO A 225 5.98 -24.39 -11.05
C PRO A 225 4.82 -24.12 -12.03
N PRO A 226 4.79 -24.73 -13.23
CA PRO A 226 3.76 -24.46 -14.23
C PRO A 226 2.32 -24.68 -13.75
N ALA A 227 2.08 -25.68 -12.89
CA ALA A 227 0.77 -25.96 -12.33
C ALA A 227 0.29 -24.82 -11.42
N VAL A 228 1.16 -24.35 -10.53
CA VAL A 228 0.89 -23.21 -9.63
C VAL A 228 0.68 -21.92 -10.44
N ALA A 229 1.52 -21.68 -11.45
CA ALA A 229 1.37 -20.53 -12.33
C ALA A 229 0.01 -20.52 -13.06
N ALA A 230 -0.53 -21.68 -13.43
CA ALA A 230 -1.85 -21.78 -14.05
C ALA A 230 -2.98 -21.38 -13.09
N GLN A 231 -2.90 -21.77 -11.82
CA GLN A 231 -3.86 -21.33 -10.79
C GLN A 231 -3.83 -19.82 -10.59
N VAL A 232 -2.63 -19.21 -10.52
CA VAL A 232 -2.47 -17.75 -10.42
C VAL A 232 -3.08 -17.02 -11.62
N VAL A 233 -2.98 -17.60 -12.82
CA VAL A 233 -3.61 -17.03 -14.03
C VAL A 233 -5.13 -17.07 -13.95
N GLN A 234 -5.72 -18.12 -13.38
CA GLN A 234 -7.17 -18.20 -13.17
C GLN A 234 -7.63 -17.14 -12.15
N LEU A 235 -6.95 -17.02 -11.02
CA LEU A 235 -7.24 -16.01 -10.00
C LEU A 235 -7.14 -14.58 -10.56
N ARG A 236 -6.12 -14.33 -11.39
CA ARG A 236 -6.01 -13.05 -12.12
C ARG A 236 -7.25 -12.75 -12.97
N GLY A 237 -7.84 -13.78 -13.58
CA GLY A 237 -9.08 -13.65 -14.35
C GLY A 237 -10.24 -13.15 -13.49
N GLN A 238 -10.44 -13.75 -12.32
CA GLN A 238 -11.47 -13.37 -11.35
C GLN A 238 -11.28 -11.94 -10.84
N ILE A 239 -10.06 -11.60 -10.37
CA ILE A 239 -9.71 -10.25 -9.92
C ILE A 239 -10.00 -9.20 -11.00
N LYS A 240 -9.69 -9.50 -12.27
CA LYS A 240 -9.91 -8.57 -13.37
C LYS A 240 -11.39 -8.29 -13.68
N GLN A 241 -12.31 -9.13 -13.23
CA GLN A 241 -13.75 -8.88 -13.37
C GLN A 241 -14.27 -7.90 -12.32
N GLN A 242 -13.62 -7.84 -11.15
CA GLN A 242 -14.11 -7.10 -9.99
C GLN A 242 -13.26 -5.88 -9.61
N TYR A 243 -12.00 -5.77 -10.07
CA TYR A 243 -11.08 -4.74 -9.56
C TYR A 243 -11.55 -3.29 -9.71
N GLN A 244 -12.47 -3.02 -10.66
CA GLN A 244 -13.03 -1.69 -10.87
C GLN A 244 -14.06 -1.28 -9.81
N SER A 245 -14.62 -2.24 -9.06
CA SER A 245 -15.54 -1.95 -7.96
C SER A 245 -14.83 -1.57 -6.66
N LEU A 246 -13.51 -1.75 -6.57
CA LEU A 246 -12.75 -1.41 -5.38
C LEU A 246 -12.54 0.11 -5.26
N ALA A 247 -13.25 0.74 -4.33
CA ALA A 247 -13.08 2.15 -4.02
C ALA A 247 -11.61 2.49 -3.68
N ILE A 248 -11.18 3.71 -4.02
CA ILE A 248 -9.92 4.29 -3.55
C ILE A 248 -10.25 5.18 -2.36
N THR A 249 -9.58 4.99 -1.24
CA THR A 249 -9.78 5.77 -0.02
C THR A 249 -8.47 6.44 0.40
N LEU A 250 -8.51 7.25 1.44
CA LEU A 250 -7.32 7.90 1.99
C LEU A 250 -6.33 6.88 2.58
N ASP A 251 -6.80 5.72 3.06
CA ASP A 251 -5.95 4.66 3.61
C ASP A 251 -5.04 4.01 2.55
N ASP A 252 -5.44 4.08 1.28
CA ASP A 252 -4.59 3.71 0.15
C ASP A 252 -3.38 4.65 -0.01
N TYR A 253 -3.43 5.84 0.58
CA TYR A 253 -2.40 6.86 0.48
C TYR A 253 -1.95 7.34 1.86
N THR A 254 -0.94 6.69 2.42
CA THR A 254 -0.24 7.24 3.60
C THR A 254 0.70 8.37 3.17
N ALA A 255 0.43 9.60 3.62
CA ALA A 255 1.34 10.72 3.38
C ALA A 255 2.70 10.44 4.05
N ALA A 256 3.79 10.73 3.33
CA ALA A 256 5.08 10.91 3.99
C ALA A 256 4.96 12.17 4.87
N PRO A 257 5.29 12.13 6.17
CA PRO A 257 5.24 13.30 7.02
C PRO A 257 6.16 14.35 6.43
N ASP A 258 5.58 15.44 5.92
CA ASP A 258 6.37 16.63 5.65
C ASP A 258 6.71 17.24 7.00
N ARG A 259 7.95 17.65 7.20
CA ARG A 259 8.34 18.29 8.46
C ARG A 259 7.64 19.63 8.59
N GLY A 260 6.51 19.64 9.29
CA GLY A 260 5.91 20.80 9.92
C GLY A 260 5.82 20.54 11.42
N LYS A 261 6.82 21.03 12.16
CA LYS A 261 7.04 20.87 13.61
C LYS A 261 7.33 19.44 14.09
N ALA A 262 8.42 19.28 14.85
CA ALA A 262 8.53 18.14 15.75
C ALA A 262 7.32 18.19 16.70
N PRO A 263 6.78 17.04 17.17
CA PRO A 263 5.86 17.10 18.31
C PRO A 263 6.57 17.89 19.41
N ASP A 264 5.95 18.97 19.88
CA ASP A 264 6.45 19.68 21.05
C ASP A 264 6.33 18.69 22.22
N ILE A 265 7.46 18.07 22.59
CA ILE A 265 7.58 17.23 23.81
C ILE A 265 7.72 18.13 25.05
N TYR A 266 7.50 19.44 24.89
CA TYR A 266 7.36 20.39 25.97
C TYR A 266 5.98 21.02 25.85
N PRO A 267 5.01 20.66 26.71
CA PRO A 267 3.79 21.44 26.78
C PRO A 267 4.17 22.88 27.10
N ASP A 268 3.63 23.82 26.31
CA ASP A 268 3.75 25.26 26.57
C ASP A 268 3.38 25.51 28.05
N ALA A 269 4.39 25.89 28.82
CA ALA A 269 4.24 26.26 30.22
C ALA A 269 3.68 27.68 30.26
N ASP A 270 2.38 27.82 30.02
CA ASP A 270 1.58 28.98 30.42
C ASP A 270 0.11 28.57 30.39
N GLU A 271 -0.35 28.01 31.52
CA GLU A 271 -1.66 28.24 32.17
C GLU A 271 -1.89 27.15 33.23
N ALA A 272 -1.06 27.17 34.28
CA ALA A 272 -1.43 26.67 35.59
C ALA A 272 -0.69 27.50 36.62
N ALA A 273 -1.41 28.39 37.31
CA ALA A 273 -0.94 29.05 38.51
C ALA A 273 -0.57 27.95 39.53
N PHE A 274 0.73 27.64 39.62
CA PHE A 274 1.26 26.82 40.69
C PHE A 274 1.39 27.75 41.90
N GLU A 275 0.45 27.63 42.82
CA GLU A 275 0.54 28.27 44.13
C GLU A 275 1.83 27.74 44.80
N GLU A 276 2.78 28.64 45.04
CA GLU A 276 4.05 28.31 45.66
C GLU A 276 3.78 27.89 47.11
N ALA A 277 3.99 26.60 47.41
CA ALA A 277 3.83 26.09 48.77
C ALA A 277 4.84 26.79 49.70
N PRO A 278 4.42 27.25 50.90
CA PRO A 278 5.33 27.91 51.82
C PRO A 278 6.47 26.98 52.22
N PRO A 279 7.68 27.51 52.45
CA PRO A 279 8.84 26.69 52.78
C PRO A 279 8.62 25.91 54.08
N PRO A 280 9.14 24.67 54.18
CA PRO A 280 8.99 23.84 55.37
C PRO A 280 9.70 24.48 56.56
N SER A 281 9.02 24.55 57.71
CA SER A 281 9.63 24.86 59.00
C SER A 281 10.39 23.65 59.54
N ASP A 282 11.55 23.88 60.15
CA ASP A 282 12.49 22.88 60.69
C ASP A 282 11.94 21.97 61.83
N ASP A 283 10.63 21.98 62.11
CA ASP A 283 9.99 21.21 63.19
C ASP A 283 9.36 19.88 62.74
N ASP A 284 9.43 19.50 61.45
CA ASP A 284 8.83 18.26 60.92
C ASP A 284 9.84 17.31 60.24
N LEU A 285 10.93 16.97 60.94
CA LEU A 285 11.79 15.84 60.55
C LEU A 285 11.54 14.63 61.47
N PRO A 286 10.81 13.59 61.02
CA PRO A 286 10.58 12.40 61.83
C PRO A 286 11.67 11.36 61.61
N PHE A 287 12.96 11.71 61.75
CA PHE A 287 14.03 10.71 61.98
C PHE A 287 15.17 11.35 62.77
N ALA A 288 15.21 11.01 64.06
CA ALA A 288 16.43 10.97 64.85
C ALA A 288 17.35 9.83 64.37
#